data_AF-A0A7C9ENK8-F1
#
_entry.id   AF-A0A7C9ENK8-F1
#
_cell.length_a   1.000
_cell.length_b   1.000
_cell.length_c   1.000
_cell.angle_alpha   90.00
_cell.angle_beta   90.00
_cell.angle_gamma   90.00
#
_symmetry.space_group_name_H-M   'P 1'
#
loop_
_entity.id
_entity.type
_entity.pdbx_description
1 polymer ?
#
loop_
_entity_poly.entity_id
_entity_poly.type
_entity_poly.pdbx_seq_one_letter_code
_entity_poly.pdbx_strand_id
1 'polypeptide(L)'
;TQLGWLNKVLETQGCGRGDRVKCGALFDDALVWVGEIGANDYAYSSVSSVSKSAIQSLAIRRISTFLEAILAKGAKYVVVQGLPPTGCLTLAMVLAPTNDRDEL
;
A
#
# COMPACT_ATOMS: atom_id res chain seq x y z
N THR A 1 7.49 8.65 3.31
CA THR A 1 6.33 7.78 3.04
C THR A 1 6.15 7.64 1.54
N GLN A 2 5.47 6.59 1.06
CA GLN A 2 5.17 6.40 -0.38
C GLN A 2 4.44 7.62 -0.96
N LEU A 3 3.44 8.16 -0.24
CA LEU A 3 2.74 9.38 -0.63
C LEU A 3 3.67 10.59 -0.73
N GLY A 4 4.62 10.73 0.20
CA GLY A 4 5.61 11.81 0.18
C GLY A 4 6.56 11.71 -1.02
N TRP A 5 6.97 10.49 -1.39
CA TRP A 5 7.73 10.26 -2.61
C TRP A 5 6.92 10.61 -3.86
N LEU A 6 5.68 10.13 -3.96
CA LEU A 6 4.79 10.45 -5.09
C LEU A 6 4.59 11.95 -5.23
N ASN A 7 4.35 12.67 -4.12
CA ASN A 7 4.19 14.12 -4.15
C ASN A 7 5.43 14.83 -4.73
N LYS A 8 6.64 14.40 -4.37
CA LYS A 8 7.88 14.96 -4.95
C LYS A 8 7.98 14.70 -6.44
N VAL A 9 7.59 13.50 -6.91
CA VAL A 9 7.55 13.17 -8.34
C VAL A 9 6.52 14.03 -9.08
N LEU A 10 5.33 14.21 -8.51
CA LEU A 10 4.30 15.07 -9.10
C LEU A 10 4.73 16.54 -9.15
N GLU A 11 5.46 17.01 -8.13
CA GLU A 11 6.04 18.35 -8.11
C GLU A 11 7.03 18.57 -9.26
N THR A 12 7.88 17.60 -9.59
CA THR A 12 8.80 17.72 -10.76
C THR A 12 8.06 17.73 -12.10
N GLN A 13 6.82 17.24 -12.13
CA GLN A 13 5.94 17.25 -13.30
C GLN A 13 4.99 18.48 -13.32
N GLY A 14 5.22 19.47 -12.44
CA GLY A 14 4.42 20.70 -12.37
C GLY A 14 3.10 20.57 -11.61
N CYS A 15 2.82 19.41 -11.00
CA CYS A 15 1.70 19.19 -10.07
C CYS A 15 2.13 19.53 -8.63
N GLY A 16 2.35 20.82 -8.39
CA GLY A 16 2.69 21.37 -7.08
C GLY A 16 1.49 21.49 -6.13
N ARG A 17 1.74 21.92 -4.88
CA ARG A 17 0.68 22.24 -3.91
C ARG A 17 -0.22 23.37 -4.44
N GLY A 18 -1.44 23.02 -4.84
CA GLY A 18 -2.51 23.99 -5.16
C GLY A 18 -2.94 24.02 -6.62
N ASP A 19 -2.16 23.45 -7.55
CA ASP A 19 -2.50 23.47 -8.98
C ASP A 19 -3.27 22.20 -9.39
N ARG A 20 -4.53 22.11 -8.93
CA ARG A 20 -5.42 20.96 -9.20
C ARG A 20 -5.64 20.72 -10.69
N VAL A 21 -5.58 21.77 -11.51
CA VAL A 21 -5.81 21.68 -12.96
C VAL A 21 -4.64 20.95 -13.62
N LYS A 22 -3.40 21.33 -13.31
CA LYS A 22 -2.21 20.62 -13.84
C LYS A 22 -2.07 19.22 -13.27
N CYS A 23 -2.38 19.02 -11.99
CA CYS A 23 -2.44 17.68 -11.41
C CYS A 23 -3.46 16.80 -12.12
N GLY A 24 -4.67 17.32 -12.38
CA GLY A 24 -5.73 16.59 -13.07
C GLY A 24 -5.30 16.09 -14.44
N ALA A 25 -4.59 16.91 -15.23
CA ALA A 25 -4.09 16.52 -16.54
C ALA A 25 -3.09 15.33 -16.49
N LEU A 26 -2.25 15.25 -15.44
CA LEU A 26 -1.34 14.10 -15.26
C LEU A 26 -2.09 12.80 -14.92
N PHE A 27 -3.27 12.93 -14.32
CA PHE A 27 -4.09 11.79 -13.89
C PHE A 27 -5.19 11.42 -14.89
N ASP A 28 -5.43 12.24 -15.92
CA ASP A 28 -6.66 12.18 -16.72
C ASP A 28 -6.86 10.83 -17.39
N ASP A 29 -5.77 10.28 -17.94
CA ASP A 29 -5.72 8.96 -18.59
C ASP A 29 -4.83 7.95 -17.83
N ALA A 30 -4.35 8.31 -16.63
CA ALA A 30 -3.44 7.46 -15.87
C ALA A 30 -4.20 6.43 -15.02
N LEU A 31 -3.79 5.16 -15.12
CA LEU A 31 -4.16 4.13 -14.15
C LEU A 31 -3.20 4.17 -12.97
N VAL A 32 -3.70 4.50 -11.79
CA VAL A 32 -2.92 4.47 -10.56
C VAL A 32 -3.08 3.10 -9.90
N TRP A 33 -2.00 2.33 -9.85
CA TRP A 33 -1.95 1.06 -9.14
C TRP A 33 -1.38 1.28 -7.73
N VAL A 34 -2.18 0.98 -6.71
CA VAL A 34 -1.83 1.18 -5.30
C VAL A 34 -1.76 -0.18 -4.60
N GLY A 35 -0.56 -0.60 -4.19
CA GLY A 35 -0.35 -1.80 -3.37
C GLY A 35 1.03 -2.41 -3.55
N GLU A 36 1.37 -3.47 -2.81
CA GLU A 36 0.61 -4.17 -1.75
C GLU A 36 0.94 -3.59 -0.37
N ILE A 37 0.27 -2.50 0.03
CA ILE A 37 0.58 -1.78 1.27
C ILE A 37 0.29 -2.68 2.47
N GLY A 38 1.32 -2.93 3.28
CA GLY A 38 1.25 -3.79 4.46
C GLY A 38 1.86 -5.19 4.27
N ALA A 39 2.22 -5.60 3.04
CA ALA A 39 2.75 -6.94 2.78
C ALA A 39 4.02 -7.24 3.60
N ASN A 40 4.94 -6.28 3.67
CA ASN A 40 6.15 -6.41 4.49
C ASN A 40 5.83 -6.46 5.99
N ASP A 41 4.92 -5.60 6.45
CA ASP A 41 4.51 -5.56 7.86
C ASP A 41 3.92 -6.91 8.30
N TYR A 42 3.10 -7.55 7.45
CA TYR A 42 2.60 -8.89 7.68
C TYR A 42 3.69 -9.96 7.57
N ALA A 43 4.60 -9.89 6.60
CA ALA A 43 5.67 -10.86 6.42
C ALA A 43 6.59 -10.94 7.64
N TYR A 44 6.84 -9.81 8.31
CA TYR A 44 7.66 -9.74 9.53
C TYR A 44 6.85 -9.81 10.83
N SER A 45 5.53 -10.04 10.76
CA SER A 45 4.68 -10.15 11.96
C SER A 45 5.05 -11.35 12.84
N SER A 46 5.60 -12.42 12.27
CA SER A 46 6.04 -13.62 12.99
C SER A 46 7.27 -13.39 13.87
N VAL A 47 8.07 -12.36 13.58
CA VAL A 47 9.30 -12.02 14.32
C VAL A 47 9.18 -10.71 15.09
N SER A 48 7.95 -10.21 15.26
CA SER A 48 7.66 -8.93 15.89
C SER A 48 6.65 -9.12 17.03
N SER A 49 6.67 -8.21 18.01
CA SER A 49 5.66 -8.15 19.07
C SER A 49 4.41 -7.35 18.66
N VAL A 50 4.40 -6.77 17.45
CA VAL A 50 3.26 -6.00 16.94
C VAL A 50 2.11 -6.95 16.58
N SER A 51 0.92 -6.70 17.11
CA SER A 51 -0.24 -7.54 16.82
C SER A 51 -0.66 -7.46 15.35
N LYS A 52 -1.15 -8.58 14.81
CA LYS A 52 -1.73 -8.64 13.45
C LYS A 52 -2.87 -7.63 13.27
N SER A 53 -3.65 -7.37 14.31
CA SER A 53 -4.75 -6.38 14.30
C SER A 53 -4.25 -4.93 14.20
N ALA A 54 -3.13 -4.61 14.84
CA ALA A 54 -2.48 -3.30 14.72
C ALA A 54 -1.94 -3.10 13.30
N ILE A 55 -1.27 -4.12 12.74
CA ILE A 55 -0.78 -4.12 11.36
C ILE A 55 -1.95 -3.92 10.39
N GLN A 56 -3.04 -4.67 10.54
CA GLN A 56 -4.25 -4.55 9.72
C GLN A 56 -4.80 -3.13 9.73
N SER A 57 -5.00 -2.57 10.94
CA SER A 57 -5.58 -1.24 11.13
C SER A 57 -4.70 -0.15 10.52
N LEU A 58 -3.38 -0.28 10.69
CA LEU A 58 -2.42 0.63 10.09
C LEU A 58 -2.40 0.52 8.56
N ALA A 59 -2.37 -0.70 8.01
CA ALA A 59 -2.38 -0.93 6.56
C ALA A 59 -3.61 -0.30 5.89
N ILE A 60 -4.81 -0.57 6.43
CA ILE A 60 -6.06 0.03 5.94
C ILE A 60 -5.98 1.56 6.02
N ARG A 61 -5.57 2.12 7.15
CA ARG A 61 -5.43 3.57 7.31
C ARG A 61 -4.46 4.17 6.29
N ARG A 62 -3.32 3.52 6.05
CA ARG A 62 -2.30 4.00 5.08
C ARG A 62 -2.83 3.95 3.65
N ILE A 63 -3.53 2.89 3.26
CA ILE A 63 -4.19 2.79 1.96
C ILE A 63 -5.23 3.91 1.82
N SER A 64 -6.14 4.07 2.79
CA SER A 64 -7.18 5.11 2.74
C SER A 64 -6.59 6.51 2.61
N THR A 65 -5.59 6.87 3.42
CA THR A 65 -4.93 8.18 3.31
C THR A 65 -4.23 8.38 1.97
N PHE A 66 -3.64 7.32 1.39
CA PHE A 66 -3.02 7.40 0.07
C PHE A 66 -4.08 7.65 -1.01
N LEU A 67 -5.19 6.90 -0.96
CA LEU A 67 -6.31 7.02 -1.89
C LEU A 67 -6.94 8.42 -1.83
N GLU A 68 -7.28 8.90 -0.64
CA GLU A 68 -7.80 10.26 -0.44
C GLU A 68 -6.88 11.32 -1.07
N ALA A 69 -5.57 11.16 -0.91
CA ALA A 69 -4.61 12.13 -1.42
C ALA A 69 -4.49 12.13 -2.95
N ILE A 70 -4.55 10.98 -3.62
CA ILE A 70 -4.51 10.91 -5.09
C ILE A 70 -5.85 11.30 -5.72
N LEU A 71 -6.97 10.94 -5.08
CA LEU A 71 -8.31 11.35 -5.52
C LEU A 71 -8.45 12.87 -5.44
N ALA A 72 -7.97 13.50 -4.36
CA ALA A 72 -7.96 14.96 -4.22
C ALA A 72 -7.11 15.69 -5.28
N LYS A 73 -6.22 14.96 -5.98
CA LYS A 73 -5.36 15.46 -7.06
C LYS A 73 -5.90 15.17 -8.46
N GLY A 74 -7.02 14.45 -8.57
CA GLY A 74 -7.69 14.17 -9.84
C GLY A 74 -7.51 12.76 -10.37
N ALA A 75 -6.96 11.81 -9.59
CA ALA A 75 -6.95 10.39 -9.98
C ALA A 75 -8.38 9.89 -10.24
N LYS A 76 -8.62 9.30 -11.43
CA LYS A 76 -9.93 8.75 -11.84
C LYS A 76 -9.93 7.23 -11.88
N TYR A 77 -8.84 6.64 -12.37
CA TYR A 77 -8.70 5.19 -12.54
C TYR A 77 -7.72 4.66 -11.51
N VAL A 78 -8.24 3.90 -10.53
CA VAL A 78 -7.42 3.38 -9.43
C VAL A 78 -7.66 1.89 -9.26
N VAL A 79 -6.57 1.12 -9.24
CA VAL A 79 -6.57 -0.29 -8.80
C VAL A 79 -5.95 -0.34 -7.42
N VAL A 80 -6.68 -0.91 -6.47
CA VAL A 80 -6.17 -1.17 -5.12
C VAL A 80 -5.83 -2.66 -5.04
N GLN A 81 -4.54 -2.97 -5.03
CA GLN A 81 -4.07 -4.34 -4.89
C GLN A 81 -4.15 -4.75 -3.43
N GLY A 82 -4.82 -5.88 -3.20
CA GLY A 82 -4.87 -6.54 -1.88
C GLY A 82 -3.52 -7.09 -1.46
N LEU A 83 -3.48 -7.74 -0.31
CA LEU A 83 -2.27 -8.43 0.11
C LEU A 83 -2.11 -9.74 -0.68
N PRO A 84 -0.86 -10.13 -0.98
CA PRO A 84 -0.61 -11.46 -1.50
C PRO A 84 -0.85 -12.48 -0.35
N PRO A 85 -0.84 -13.78 -0.63
CA PRO A 85 -0.87 -14.81 0.41
C PRO A 85 0.41 -14.78 1.26
N THR A 86 0.54 -13.81 2.18
CA THR A 86 1.79 -13.57 2.93
C THR A 86 2.17 -14.75 3.82
N GLY A 87 1.21 -15.59 4.23
CA GLY A 87 1.47 -16.84 4.94
C GLY A 87 2.15 -17.92 4.08
N CYS A 88 2.06 -17.83 2.75
CA CYS A 88 2.69 -18.75 1.81
C CYS A 88 4.10 -18.30 1.40
N LEU A 89 4.61 -17.19 1.95
CA LEU A 89 6.00 -16.79 1.72
C LEU A 89 6.93 -17.81 2.36
N THR A 90 8.07 -18.08 1.71
CA THR A 90 9.09 -19.02 2.23
C THR A 90 9.53 -18.68 3.65
N LEU A 91 9.68 -17.38 3.94
CA LEU A 91 9.99 -16.89 5.28
C LEU A 91 8.91 -17.26 6.31
N ALA A 92 7.63 -17.07 5.96
CA ALA A 92 6.52 -17.42 6.83
C ALA A 92 6.48 -18.93 7.10
N MET A 93 6.67 -19.76 6.07
CA MET A 93 6.69 -21.23 6.20
C MET A 93 7.86 -21.74 7.04
N VAL A 94 9.03 -21.10 6.96
CA VAL A 94 10.21 -21.47 7.77
C VAL A 94 10.00 -21.12 9.25
N LEU A 95 9.30 -20.04 9.53
CA LEU A 95 9.07 -19.53 10.89
C LEU A 95 7.78 -20.09 11.53
N ALA A 96 6.90 -20.70 10.73
CA ALA A 96 5.66 -21.27 11.21
C ALA A 96 5.92 -22.46 12.16
N PRO A 97 5.12 -22.62 13.23
CA PRO A 97 5.15 -23.81 14.06
C PRO A 97 4.97 -25.09 13.25
N THR A 98 5.60 -26.20 13.66
CA THR A 98 5.47 -27.48 12.95
C THR A 98 4.05 -28.05 12.97
N ASN A 99 3.23 -27.64 13.94
CA ASN A 99 1.81 -27.99 14.07
C ASN A 99 0.85 -27.01 13.37
N ASP A 100 1.38 -25.97 12.71
CA ASP A 100 0.63 -25.02 11.88
C ASP A 100 0.60 -25.47 10.40
N ARG A 101 0.95 -26.74 10.14
CA ARG A 101 0.89 -27.36 8.82
C ARG A 101 -0.43 -28.11 8.71
N ASP A 102 -1.11 -27.99 7.57
CA ASP A 102 -2.27 -28.82 7.26
C ASP A 102 -1.90 -30.30 7.46
N GLU A 103 -2.76 -31.08 8.10
CA GLU A 103 -2.59 -32.52 8.20
C GLU A 103 -2.57 -33.09 6.76
N LEU A 104 -1.44 -33.71 6.37
CA LEU A 104 -1.30 -34.41 5.09
C LEU A 104 -2.01 -35.77 5.13
#